data_AF-A0A1Z4N9T4-F1
#
_entry.id   AF-A0A1Z4N9T4-F1
#
_cell.length_a   1.000
_cell.length_b   1.000
_cell.length_c   1.000
_cell.angle_alpha   90.00
_cell.angle_beta   90.00
_cell.angle_gamma   90.00
#
_symmetry.space_group_name_H-M   'P 1'
#
loop_
_entity.id
_entity.type
_entity.pdbx_description
1 polymer ?
#
loop_
_entity_poly.entity_id
_entity_poly.type
_entity_poly.pdbx_seq_one_letter_code
_entity_poly.pdbx_strand_id
1 'polypeptide(L)' 'MSQKFRLTQPAIQDIEQIADYIARESGLVQSELFLSQLDAKFTKIAQFPNLGRKRDEILPGLRSFPIDN' A
#
# COMPACT_ATOMS: atom_id res chain seq x y z
N MET A 1 21.51 3.05 -4.99
CA MET A 1 20.94 2.11 -4.00
C MET A 1 19.46 2.01 -4.29
N SER A 2 18.94 0.88 -4.79
CA SER A 2 17.47 0.73 -4.91
C SER A 2 16.91 0.53 -3.51
N GLN A 3 16.03 1.43 -3.08
CA GLN A 3 15.40 1.33 -1.77
C GLN A 3 14.46 0.12 -1.80
N LYS A 4 14.73 -0.86 -0.94
CA LYS A 4 13.95 -2.12 -0.86
C LYS A 4 12.94 -2.00 0.26
N PHE A 5 11.67 -2.26 -0.05
CA PHE A 5 10.64 -2.53 0.95
C PHE A 5 10.39 -4.03 1.05
N ARG A 6 9.70 -4.45 2.12
CA ARG A 6 9.17 -5.82 2.25
C ARG A 6 7.71 -5.73 2.60
N LEU A 7 6.92 -6.64 2.03
CA LEU A 7 5.54 -6.87 2.43
C LEU A 7 5.50 -8.11 3.31
N THR A 8 4.69 -8.06 4.35
CA THR A 8 4.40 -9.24 5.17
C THR A 8 3.40 -10.12 4.44
N GLN A 9 3.33 -11.41 4.80
CA GLN A 9 2.37 -12.32 4.19
C GLN A 9 0.91 -11.85 4.36
N PRO A 10 0.49 -11.34 5.55
CA PRO A 10 -0.85 -10.77 5.69
C PRO A 10 -1.10 -9.57 4.76
N ALA A 11 -0.11 -8.68 4.62
CA ALA A 11 -0.27 -7.51 3.73
C ALA A 11 -0.45 -7.92 2.25
N ILE A 12 0.22 -8.98 1.81
CA ILE A 12 0.03 -9.54 0.45
C ILE A 12 -1.41 -10.04 0.29
N GLN A 13 -1.90 -10.81 1.27
CA GLN A 13 -3.28 -11.33 1.26
C GLN A 13 -4.32 -10.21 1.29
N ASP A 14 -4.06 -9.12 2.02
CA ASP A 14 -4.95 -7.95 2.05
C ASP A 14 -5.02 -7.29 0.67
N ILE A 15 -3.87 -7.10 0.01
CA ILE A 15 -3.79 -6.52 -1.35
C ILE A 15 -4.53 -7.39 -2.36
N GLU A 16 -4.33 -8.71 -2.32
CA GLU A 16 -5.01 -9.67 -3.19
C GLU A 16 -6.53 -9.61 -3.01
N GLN A 17 -7.02 -9.63 -1.77
CA GLN A 17 -8.45 -9.55 -1.48
C GLN A 17 -9.08 -8.24 -1.94
N ILE A 18 -8.39 -7.10 -1.77
CA ILE A 18 -8.89 -5.80 -2.24
C ILE A 18 -8.91 -5.75 -3.77
N ALA A 19 -7.86 -6.24 -4.44
CA ALA A 19 -7.80 -6.32 -5.90
C ALA A 19 -8.92 -7.21 -6.46
N ASP A 20 -9.11 -8.40 -5.89
CA ASP A 20 -10.20 -9.32 -6.28
C ASP A 20 -11.58 -8.69 -6.08
N TYR A 21 -11.77 -7.97 -4.96
CA TYR A 21 -13.01 -7.21 -4.74
C TYR A 21 -13.23 -6.16 -5.81
N ILE A 22 -12.24 -5.30 -6.10
CA ILE A 22 -12.35 -4.26 -7.12
C ILE A 22 -12.58 -4.87 -8.51
N ALA A 23 -11.90 -5.96 -8.84
CA ALA A 23 -12.08 -6.67 -10.10
C ALA A 23 -13.51 -7.17 -10.30
N ARG A 24 -14.14 -7.71 -9.24
CA ARG A 24 -15.54 -8.15 -9.29
C ARG A 24 -16.53 -6.99 -9.38
N GLU A 25 -16.31 -5.92 -8.60
CA GLU A 25 -17.29 -4.82 -8.49
C GLU A 25 -17.15 -3.76 -9.59
N SER A 26 -15.94 -3.56 -10.11
CA SER A 26 -15.60 -2.42 -10.99
C SER A 26 -14.75 -2.82 -12.21
N GLY A 27 -14.40 -4.11 -12.34
CA GLY A 27 -13.67 -4.65 -13.48
C GLY A 27 -12.15 -4.63 -13.32
N LEU A 28 -11.47 -5.43 -14.14
CA LEU A 28 -10.02 -5.66 -14.07
C LEU A 28 -9.21 -4.37 -14.22
N VAL A 29 -9.63 -3.44 -15.08
CA VAL A 29 -8.92 -2.16 -15.28
C VAL A 29 -8.82 -1.35 -13.99
N GLN A 30 -9.90 -1.30 -13.19
CA GLN A 30 -9.88 -0.59 -11.91
C GLN A 30 -9.00 -1.29 -10.88
N SER A 31 -8.98 -2.63 -10.90
CA SER A 31 -8.09 -3.43 -10.05
C SER A 31 -6.61 -3.16 -10.39
N GLU A 32 -6.26 -3.12 -11.67
CA GLU A 32 -4.90 -2.81 -12.12
C GLU A 32 -4.47 -1.38 -11.77
N LEU A 33 -5.40 -0.40 -11.87
CA LEU A 33 -5.15 0.97 -11.44
C LEU A 33 -4.86 1.05 -9.94
N PHE A 34 -5.63 0.36 -9.10
CA PHE A 34 -5.39 0.25 -7.66
C PHE A 34 -3.99 -0.31 -7.36
N LEU A 35 -3.62 -1.43 -7.97
CA LEU A 35 -2.30 -2.05 -7.78
C LEU A 35 -1.16 -1.12 -8.21
N SER A 36 -1.34 -0.40 -9.31
CA SER A 36 -0.34 0.56 -9.81
C SER A 36 -0.17 1.76 -8.87
N GLN A 37 -1.26 2.28 -8.30
CA GLN A 37 -1.21 3.33 -7.29
C GLN A 37 -0.49 2.88 -6.02
N LEU A 38 -0.76 1.66 -5.57
CA LEU A 38 -0.12 1.04 -4.41
C LEU A 38 1.40 0.91 -4.62
N ASP A 39 1.85 0.43 -5.77
CA ASP A 39 3.27 0.31 -6.12
C ASP A 39 3.99 1.68 -6.16
N ALA A 40 3.32 2.69 -6.73
CA ALA A 40 3.84 4.06 -6.73
C ALA A 40 4.00 4.61 -5.30
N LYS A 41 3.05 4.32 -4.39
CA LYS A 41 3.18 4.70 -2.98
C LYS A 41 4.31 3.93 -2.29
N PHE A 42 4.47 2.63 -2.52
CA PHE A 42 5.57 1.85 -1.94
C PHE A 42 6.94 2.39 -2.34
N THR A 43 7.11 2.72 -3.63
CA THR A 43 8.33 3.36 -4.13
C THR A 43 8.61 4.67 -3.39
N LYS A 44 7.58 5.51 -3.20
CA LYS A 44 7.72 6.78 -2.48
C LYS A 44 8.08 6.59 -1.00
N ILE A 45 7.46 5.64 -0.32
CA ILE A 45 7.73 5.34 1.10
C ILE A 45 9.13 4.74 1.27
N ALA A 46 9.57 3.89 0.35
CA ALA A 46 10.92 3.33 0.37
C ALA A 46 12.00 4.43 0.22
N GLN A 47 11.72 5.47 -0.58
CA GLN A 47 12.57 6.65 -0.72
C GLN A 47 12.50 7.58 0.49
N PHE A 48 11.30 7.79 1.05
CA PHE A 48 11.03 8.73 2.13
C PHE A 48 10.29 8.04 3.29
N PRO A 49 10.98 7.21 4.11
CA PRO A 49 10.34 6.35 5.12
C PRO A 49 9.61 7.13 6.23
N ASN A 50 9.92 8.42 6.40
CA ASN A 50 9.30 9.29 7.40
C ASN A 50 8.08 10.08 6.88
N LEU A 51 7.63 9.84 5.63
CA LEU A 51 6.55 10.59 4.99
C LEU A 51 5.16 10.34 5.61
N GLY A 52 4.93 9.14 6.17
CA GLY A 52 3.66 8.79 6.81
C GLY A 52 3.43 9.48 8.15
N ARG A 53 2.17 9.68 8.52
CA ARG A 53 1.78 10.18 9.85
C ARG A 53 2.14 9.13 10.90
N LYS A 54 2.83 9.54 11.98
CA LYS A 54 3.07 8.67 13.13
C LYS A 54 1.76 8.22 13.75
N ARG A 55 1.71 6.94 14.11
CA ARG A 55 0.57 6.25 14.73
C ARG A 55 1.00 5.58 16.03
N ASP A 56 1.72 6.33 16.86
CA ASP A 56 2.21 5.83 18.15
C ASP A 56 1.03 5.51 19.10
N GLU A 57 -0.17 6.03 18.83
CA GLU A 57 -1.42 5.65 19.49
C GLU A 57 -1.88 4.22 19.21
N ILE A 58 -1.37 3.60 18.13
CA ILE A 58 -1.65 2.20 17.76
C ILE A 58 -0.46 1.31 18.17
N LEU A 59 0.74 1.69 17.75
CA LEU A 59 1.98 0.97 18.04
C LEU A 59 3.17 1.94 17.93
N PRO A 60 4.10 1.96 18.91
CA PRO A 60 5.27 2.81 18.84
C PRO A 60 6.09 2.60 17.56
N GLY A 61 6.38 3.69 16.84
CA GLY A 61 7.14 3.68 15.60
C GLY A 61 6.32 3.36 14.34
N LEU A 62 5.02 3.05 14.47
CA LEU A 62 4.13 2.82 13.34
C LEU A 62 3.84 4.12 12.59
N ARG A 63 3.70 4.01 11.27
CA ARG A 63 3.27 5.12 10.40
C ARG A 63 2.17 4.67 9.46
N SER A 64 1.20 5.53 9.22
CA SER A 64 0.17 5.35 8.19
C SER A 64 0.41 6.30 7.02
N PHE A 65 0.15 5.83 5.80
CA PHE A 65 0.23 6.65 4.60
C PHE A 65 -0.99 6.36 3.70
N PRO A 66 -1.81 7.37 3.33
CA PRO A 66 -3.02 7.13 2.56
C PRO A 66 -2.73 6.84 1.08
N ILE A 67 -3.59 6.02 0.48
CA ILE A 67 -3.84 6.02 -0.96
C ILE A 67 -5.01 7.01 -1.17
N ASP A 68 -4.73 8.09 -1.87
CA ASP A 68 -5.73 9.12 -2.16
C ASP A 68 -6.64 8.65 -3.31
N ASN A 69 -7.89 9.13 -3.34
CA ASN A 69 -8.77 9.09 -4.52
C ASN A 69 -8.53 10.32 -5.40
#